data_AF-A0A0C9VJS2-F1
#
_entry.id   AF-A0A0C9VJS2-F1
#
_cell.length_a   1.000
_cell.length_b   1.000
_cell.length_c   1.000
_cell.angle_alpha   90.00
_cell.angle_beta   90.00
_cell.angle_gamma   90.00
#
_symmetry.space_group_name_H-M   'P 1'
#
loop_
_entity.id
_entity.type
_entity.pdbx_description
1 polymer ?
#
loop_
_entity_poly.entity_id
_entity_poly.type
_entity_poly.pdbx_seq_one_letter_code
_entity_poly.pdbx_strand_id
1 'polypeptide(L)'
;SFEHEQEGDLIKIAKHISAKVEFWITGNNDAVGIAALGVTACITVEPPEYKVKEIVIPASGLPGATGTVAAHFSPTLRKSDVEVEVRALGTESGASSKSALAFIGRIKRKGSTTRTEIRSVASSCPRVIAATLTLVPQVVGAACQASVGIVVVPYQTVVSLPERVSPEYATALPTVFLASWLGLIIRGEMDPSSVLLIHDVTSSGCPYPLLLMITNSPPSQLLATVPSSFKLSVSITRYYVPSPTTWKPKNYRLPWG
;
A
#
# COMPACT_ATOMS: atom_id res chain seq x y z
N SER A 1 3.78 0.35 -20.49
CA SER A 1 4.22 1.44 -19.61
C SER A 1 4.25 2.73 -20.39
N PHE A 2 3.91 3.85 -19.79
CA PHE A 2 3.98 5.17 -20.41
C PHE A 2 5.14 5.96 -19.82
N GLU A 3 5.87 6.67 -20.69
CA GLU A 3 6.86 7.65 -20.27
C GLU A 3 6.16 8.99 -19.92
N HIS A 4 6.86 9.87 -19.21
CA HIS A 4 6.36 11.23 -18.95
C HIS A 4 6.14 11.98 -20.29
N GLU A 5 5.12 12.84 -20.37
CA GLU A 5 4.70 13.57 -21.59
C GLU A 5 3.97 12.72 -22.66
N GLN A 6 3.64 11.46 -22.35
CA GLN A 6 2.82 10.58 -23.20
C GLN A 6 1.38 10.43 -22.71
N GLU A 7 0.84 11.42 -21.99
CA GLU A 7 -0.52 11.38 -21.44
C GLU A 7 -1.57 11.21 -22.55
N GLY A 8 -1.30 11.73 -23.74
CA GLY A 8 -2.16 11.55 -24.92
C GLY A 8 -2.36 10.09 -25.34
N ASP A 9 -1.34 9.23 -25.16
CA ASP A 9 -1.45 7.81 -25.50
C ASP A 9 -2.22 7.03 -24.43
N LEU A 10 -2.14 7.47 -23.17
CA LEU A 10 -2.99 6.94 -22.11
C LEU A 10 -4.46 7.24 -22.38
N ILE A 11 -4.78 8.47 -22.82
CA ILE A 11 -6.13 8.86 -23.22
C ILE A 11 -6.62 7.98 -24.38
N LYS A 12 -5.77 7.74 -25.40
CA LYS A 12 -6.13 6.84 -26.51
C LYS A 12 -6.44 5.43 -26.03
N ILE A 13 -5.67 4.88 -25.08
CA ILE A 13 -5.94 3.55 -24.53
C ILE A 13 -7.21 3.54 -23.69
N ALA A 14 -7.41 4.57 -22.86
CA ALA A 14 -8.60 4.73 -22.03
C ALA A 14 -9.89 4.74 -22.90
N LYS A 15 -9.86 5.38 -24.06
CA LYS A 15 -10.98 5.37 -25.04
C LYS A 15 -11.39 3.99 -25.54
N HIS A 16 -10.51 2.99 -25.47
CA HIS A 16 -10.80 1.62 -25.92
C HIS A 16 -11.23 0.70 -24.78
N ILE A 17 -11.31 1.20 -23.55
CA ILE A 17 -11.81 0.42 -22.41
C ILE A 17 -13.32 0.26 -22.55
N SER A 18 -13.80 -0.98 -22.46
CA SER A 18 -15.22 -1.29 -22.58
C SER A 18 -16.04 -0.65 -21.45
N ALA A 19 -17.24 -0.17 -21.76
CA ALA A 19 -18.24 0.37 -20.82
C ALA A 19 -18.53 -0.54 -19.59
N LYS A 20 -18.25 -1.84 -19.70
CA LYS A 20 -18.50 -2.83 -18.63
C LYS A 20 -17.40 -2.92 -17.58
N VAL A 21 -16.30 -2.16 -17.72
CA VAL A 21 -15.11 -2.32 -16.88
C VAL A 21 -14.90 -1.08 -16.03
N GLU A 22 -14.49 -1.26 -14.76
CA GLU A 22 -14.09 -0.14 -13.91
C GLU A 22 -12.65 0.29 -14.20
N PHE A 23 -12.42 1.60 -14.31
CA PHE A 23 -11.09 2.18 -14.51
C PHE A 23 -10.59 2.88 -13.26
N TRP A 24 -9.49 2.37 -12.71
CA TRP A 24 -8.93 2.82 -11.45
C TRP A 24 -7.64 3.59 -11.65
N ILE A 25 -7.56 4.78 -11.08
CA ILE A 25 -6.36 5.62 -11.12
C ILE A 25 -5.85 5.78 -9.68
N THR A 26 -4.63 5.31 -9.44
CA THR A 26 -3.90 5.50 -8.18
C THR A 26 -2.53 6.08 -8.44
N GLY A 27 -2.11 7.04 -7.62
CA GLY A 27 -0.82 7.72 -7.79
C GLY A 27 -0.45 8.57 -6.59
N ASN A 28 0.86 8.83 -6.50
CA ASN A 28 1.43 9.79 -5.56
C ASN A 28 1.36 11.19 -6.18
N ASN A 29 0.79 12.17 -5.47
CA ASN A 29 0.72 13.56 -5.94
C ASN A 29 2.06 14.30 -5.92
N ASP A 30 3.11 13.77 -5.27
CA ASP A 30 4.46 14.34 -5.25
C ASP A 30 5.31 13.94 -6.47
N ALA A 31 4.80 13.10 -7.37
CA ALA A 31 5.51 12.77 -8.61
C ALA A 31 5.60 14.03 -9.49
N VAL A 32 6.78 14.64 -9.52
CA VAL A 32 7.11 15.75 -10.43
C VAL A 32 6.72 15.34 -11.85
N GLY A 33 5.69 15.97 -12.40
CA GLY A 33 5.25 15.80 -13.79
C GLY A 33 3.95 15.00 -14.01
N ILE A 34 3.49 14.15 -13.08
CA ILE A 34 2.24 13.38 -13.27
C ILE A 34 1.45 13.31 -11.96
N ALA A 35 0.71 14.37 -11.64
CA ALA A 35 -0.28 14.29 -10.57
C ALA A 35 -1.42 13.37 -11.03
N ALA A 36 -1.80 12.37 -10.22
CA ALA A 36 -2.93 11.49 -10.50
C ALA A 36 -4.20 12.29 -10.86
N LEU A 37 -4.38 13.44 -10.20
CA LEU A 37 -5.43 14.43 -10.46
C LEU A 37 -5.42 14.98 -11.90
N GLY A 38 -4.25 15.24 -12.48
CA GLY A 38 -4.14 15.76 -13.85
C GLY A 38 -4.60 14.74 -14.88
N VAL A 39 -4.23 13.47 -14.68
CA VAL A 39 -4.64 12.37 -15.56
C VAL A 39 -6.13 12.09 -15.42
N THR A 40 -6.66 12.06 -14.20
CA THR A 40 -8.11 11.93 -13.98
C THR A 40 -8.89 13.06 -14.64
N ALA A 41 -8.41 14.30 -14.52
CA ALA A 41 -9.03 15.45 -15.18
C ALA A 41 -9.04 15.29 -16.71
N CYS A 42 -7.92 14.89 -17.32
CA CYS A 42 -7.87 14.67 -18.77
C CYS A 42 -8.81 13.55 -19.25
N ILE A 43 -9.00 12.49 -18.44
CA ILE A 43 -9.88 11.38 -18.80
C ILE A 43 -11.36 11.74 -18.59
N THR A 44 -11.68 12.57 -17.60
CA THR A 44 -13.08 12.95 -17.32
C THR A 44 -13.61 14.06 -18.22
N VAL A 45 -12.73 14.82 -18.90
CA VAL A 45 -13.12 15.86 -19.89
C VAL A 45 -13.83 15.27 -21.11
N GLU A 46 -13.55 14.02 -21.48
CA GLU A 46 -14.33 13.28 -22.48
C GLU A 46 -15.11 12.17 -21.76
N PRO A 47 -16.44 12.31 -21.54
CA PRO A 47 -17.18 11.42 -20.65
C PRO A 47 -17.14 9.99 -21.18
N PRO A 48 -16.46 9.06 -20.49
CA PRO A 48 -16.39 7.69 -20.94
C PRO A 48 -17.70 6.94 -20.66
N GLU A 49 -17.94 5.86 -21.40
CA GLU A 49 -19.06 4.95 -21.12
C GLU A 49 -18.83 4.06 -19.87
N TYR A 50 -17.65 4.17 -19.23
CA TYR A 50 -17.25 3.41 -18.06
C TYR A 50 -17.11 4.29 -16.81
N LYS A 51 -17.16 3.68 -15.62
CA LYS A 51 -17.01 4.38 -14.34
C LYS A 51 -15.54 4.59 -14.01
N VAL A 52 -15.10 5.84 -13.94
CA VAL A 52 -13.77 6.23 -13.44
C VAL A 52 -13.85 6.38 -11.93
N LYS A 53 -12.96 5.70 -11.21
CA LYS A 53 -12.79 5.88 -9.77
C LYS A 53 -11.34 6.29 -9.48
N GLU A 54 -11.20 7.46 -8.91
CA GLU A 54 -9.91 8.01 -8.52
C GLU A 54 -9.67 7.77 -7.04
N ILE A 55 -8.48 7.27 -6.71
CA ILE A 55 -8.00 7.19 -5.33
C ILE A 55 -6.68 7.95 -5.28
N VAL A 56 -6.75 9.19 -4.80
CA VAL A 56 -5.57 9.98 -4.49
C VAL A 56 -5.04 9.55 -3.12
N ILE A 57 -3.77 9.13 -3.07
CA ILE A 57 -3.05 8.96 -1.81
C ILE A 57 -2.29 10.27 -1.57
N PRO A 58 -2.73 11.11 -0.62
CA PRO A 58 -2.09 12.41 -0.40
C PRO A 58 -0.67 12.21 0.10
N ALA A 59 0.28 12.82 -0.60
CA ALA A 59 1.64 12.94 -0.14
C ALA A 59 1.74 14.15 0.79
N SER A 60 2.18 13.91 2.02
CA SER A 60 2.28 14.96 3.03
C SER A 60 3.65 15.63 2.88
N GLY A 61 3.72 16.80 2.24
CA GLY A 61 4.94 17.60 2.22
C GLY A 61 5.19 18.26 3.59
N LEU A 62 6.45 18.30 4.02
CA LEU A 62 6.90 19.03 5.23
C LEU A 62 7.55 20.36 4.82
N PRO A 63 6.87 21.51 4.96
CA PRO A 63 7.54 22.79 4.84
C PRO A 63 8.21 23.17 6.18
N GLY A 64 9.54 23.22 6.21
CA GLY A 64 10.31 24.01 7.20
C GLY A 64 10.34 23.50 8.65
N ALA A 65 10.68 22.24 8.89
CA ALA A 65 10.79 21.72 10.26
C ALA A 65 12.01 22.28 11.03
N THR A 66 11.80 23.33 11.82
CA THR A 66 12.64 23.64 12.98
C THR A 66 12.42 22.57 14.05
N GLY A 67 13.40 21.68 14.25
CA GLY A 67 13.29 20.55 15.18
C GLY A 67 13.02 21.02 16.60
N THR A 68 11.82 20.76 17.11
CA THR A 68 11.47 21.01 18.52
C THR A 68 11.67 19.72 19.29
N VAL A 69 12.60 19.71 20.25
CA VAL A 69 12.81 18.56 21.14
C VAL A 69 11.76 18.63 22.24
N ALA A 70 10.76 17.76 22.19
CA ALA A 70 9.78 17.60 23.26
C ALA A 70 10.10 16.35 24.09
N ALA A 71 9.94 16.44 25.41
CA ALA A 71 10.00 15.26 26.27
C ALA A 71 8.85 14.31 25.91
N HIS A 72 9.17 13.07 25.52
CA HIS A 72 8.18 12.04 25.24
C HIS A 72 7.91 11.21 26.49
N PHE A 73 6.68 11.28 26.99
CA PHE A 73 6.21 10.40 28.05
C PHE A 73 5.42 9.25 27.42
N SER A 74 5.82 8.01 27.72
CA SER A 74 5.12 6.83 27.20
C SER A 74 3.65 6.86 27.61
N PRO A 75 2.71 6.56 26.69
CA PRO A 75 1.30 6.48 27.02
C PRO A 75 1.03 5.44 28.12
N THR A 76 0.01 5.69 28.96
CA THR A 76 -0.48 4.70 29.92
C THR A 76 -0.94 3.44 29.19
N LEU A 77 -0.34 2.29 29.51
CA LEU A 77 -0.66 1.00 28.89
C LEU A 77 -2.09 0.58 29.24
N ARG A 78 -3.01 0.60 28.26
CA ARG A 78 -4.39 0.14 28.47
C ARG A 78 -4.46 -1.38 28.49
N LYS A 79 -5.63 -1.86 28.92
CA LYS A 79 -6.00 -3.27 28.99
C LYS A 79 -5.80 -4.05 27.68
N SER A 80 -6.04 -3.42 26.54
CA SER A 80 -5.94 -3.96 25.18
C SER A 80 -4.62 -3.63 24.48
N ASP A 81 -3.70 -2.93 25.14
CA ASP A 81 -2.52 -2.41 24.48
C ASP A 81 -1.31 -3.34 24.67
N VAL A 82 -0.33 -3.18 23.82
CA VAL A 82 0.98 -3.78 23.92
C VAL A 82 2.05 -2.69 23.90
N GLU A 83 3.02 -2.83 24.79
CA GLU A 83 4.22 -1.99 24.82
C GLU A 83 5.30 -2.69 23.99
N VAL A 84 5.75 -2.04 22.92
CA VAL A 84 6.73 -2.57 21.98
C VAL A 84 8.02 -1.77 22.07
N GLU A 85 9.12 -2.44 22.39
CA GLU A 85 10.46 -1.87 22.24
C GLU A 85 10.84 -1.88 20.76
N VAL A 86 10.92 -0.69 20.17
CA VAL A 86 11.21 -0.49 18.75
C VAL A 86 12.68 -0.83 18.47
N ARG A 87 12.89 -1.60 17.42
CA ARG A 87 14.21 -2.01 16.90
C ARG A 87 14.51 -1.35 15.55
N ALA A 88 13.50 -1.14 14.74
CA ALA A 88 13.60 -0.46 13.45
C ALA A 88 12.32 0.34 13.18
N LEU A 89 12.46 1.45 12.46
CA LEU A 89 11.36 2.31 12.02
C LEU A 89 11.37 2.41 10.51
N GLY A 90 10.19 2.26 9.91
CA GLY A 90 9.95 2.63 8.52
C GLY A 90 9.72 4.15 8.47
N THR A 91 10.51 4.84 7.66
CA THR A 91 10.32 6.26 7.39
C THR A 91 9.72 6.43 6.01
N GLU A 92 8.73 7.32 5.91
CA GLU A 92 8.21 7.76 4.63
C GLU A 92 8.85 9.11 4.26
N SER A 93 9.18 9.27 2.99
CA SER A 93 9.53 10.58 2.46
C SER A 93 8.30 11.47 2.58
N GLY A 94 8.37 12.54 3.38
CA GLY A 94 7.20 13.36 3.73
C GLY A 94 6.52 12.99 5.06
N ALA A 95 7.17 12.22 5.93
CA ALA A 95 6.61 11.93 7.24
C ALA A 95 6.46 13.22 8.09
N SER A 96 5.24 13.76 8.16
CA SER A 96 4.80 14.79 9.10
C SER A 96 5.04 14.35 10.55
N SER A 97 5.04 15.30 11.49
CA SER A 97 5.08 15.01 12.93
C SER A 97 3.92 14.11 13.42
N LYS A 98 2.92 13.84 12.57
CA LYS A 98 1.79 12.91 12.81
C LYS A 98 1.73 11.74 11.82
N SER A 99 2.76 11.52 11.00
CA SER A 99 2.71 10.45 10.00
C SER A 99 2.66 9.07 10.64
N ALA A 100 2.00 8.16 9.93
CA ALA A 100 2.00 6.75 10.31
C ALA A 100 3.43 6.22 10.18
N LEU A 101 4.00 5.77 11.29
CA LEU A 101 5.29 5.12 11.34
C LEU A 101 5.05 3.61 11.39
N ALA A 102 5.57 2.91 10.40
CA ALA A 102 5.77 1.48 10.51
C ALA A 102 6.91 1.22 11.51
N PHE A 103 6.77 0.22 12.36
CA PHE A 103 7.79 -0.15 13.32
C PHE A 103 7.94 -1.66 13.39
N ILE A 104 9.15 -2.10 13.71
CA ILE A 104 9.43 -3.45 14.15
C ILE A 104 10.00 -3.38 15.55
N GLY A 105 9.57 -4.30 16.40
CA GLY A 105 10.06 -4.34 17.75
C GLY A 105 9.80 -5.64 18.47
N ARG A 106 10.09 -5.65 19.77
CA ARG A 106 9.80 -6.76 20.67
C ARG A 106 8.73 -6.34 21.67
N ILE A 107 7.74 -7.19 21.89
CA ILE A 107 6.73 -6.92 22.93
C ILE A 107 7.43 -6.99 24.30
N LYS A 108 7.45 -5.88 25.03
CA LYS A 108 7.96 -5.80 26.41
C LYS A 108 6.88 -6.08 27.45
N ARG A 109 5.70 -5.47 27.28
CA ARG A 109 4.57 -5.59 28.21
C ARG A 109 3.26 -5.71 27.45
N LYS A 110 2.28 -6.35 28.09
CA LYS A 110 0.92 -6.45 27.57
C LYS A 110 -0.06 -5.92 28.62
N GLY A 111 -1.13 -5.28 28.17
CA GLY A 111 -2.26 -4.90 29.00
C GLY A 111 -2.92 -6.12 29.66
N SER A 112 -3.57 -5.89 30.81
CA SER A 112 -4.07 -6.96 31.69
C SER A 112 -5.11 -7.91 31.07
N THR A 113 -5.81 -7.52 30.00
CA THR A 113 -6.91 -8.33 29.42
C THR A 113 -6.46 -9.23 28.27
N THR A 114 -5.23 -9.05 27.78
CA THR A 114 -4.68 -9.82 26.65
C THR A 114 -4.43 -11.31 26.95
N ARG A 115 -4.76 -11.81 28.16
CA ARG A 115 -4.51 -13.21 28.55
C ARG A 115 -5.74 -14.14 28.40
N THR A 116 -6.95 -13.59 28.32
CA THR A 116 -8.17 -14.41 28.56
C THR A 116 -9.20 -14.36 27.42
N GLU A 117 -9.35 -13.26 26.69
CA GLU A 117 -10.39 -13.14 25.63
C GLU A 117 -10.00 -13.72 24.27
N ILE A 118 -8.73 -14.03 24.04
CA ILE A 118 -8.24 -14.48 22.72
C ILE A 118 -8.64 -15.92 22.38
N ARG A 119 -9.15 -16.70 23.34
CA ARG A 119 -9.69 -18.04 23.06
C ARG A 119 -11.03 -18.01 22.32
N SER A 120 -11.83 -16.94 22.40
CA SER A 120 -13.19 -16.94 21.83
C SER A 120 -13.29 -16.37 20.40
N VAL A 121 -12.36 -15.53 19.96
CA VAL A 121 -12.34 -14.96 18.59
C VAL A 121 -11.78 -15.95 17.55
N ALA A 122 -11.17 -17.05 18.02
CA ALA A 122 -10.62 -18.10 17.16
C ALA A 122 -11.68 -18.97 16.45
N SER A 123 -12.98 -18.81 16.77
CA SER A 123 -14.04 -19.66 16.21
C SER A 123 -14.72 -19.11 14.95
N SER A 124 -14.59 -17.82 14.61
CA SER A 124 -15.17 -17.23 13.38
C SER A 124 -14.13 -16.71 12.37
N CYS A 125 -12.85 -16.70 12.72
CA CYS A 125 -11.73 -16.40 11.82
C CYS A 125 -10.64 -17.47 12.02
N PRO A 126 -10.40 -18.37 11.05
CA PRO A 126 -9.48 -19.49 11.23
C PRO A 126 -7.98 -19.09 11.16
N ARG A 127 -7.61 -17.89 11.61
CA ARG A 127 -6.20 -17.45 11.69
C ARG A 127 -5.87 -16.87 13.06
N VAL A 128 -5.42 -17.79 13.89
CA VAL A 128 -4.77 -17.66 15.19
C VAL A 128 -3.63 -16.63 15.13
N ILE A 129 -3.84 -15.39 15.56
CA ILE A 129 -2.75 -14.39 15.68
C ILE A 129 -2.43 -14.10 17.14
N ALA A 130 -3.42 -14.05 18.02
CA ALA A 130 -3.22 -13.42 19.32
C ALA A 130 -2.63 -14.32 20.43
N ALA A 131 -2.77 -15.65 20.32
CA ALA A 131 -2.16 -16.59 21.29
C ALA A 131 -0.66 -16.83 21.03
N THR A 132 -0.20 -16.62 19.79
CA THR A 132 1.18 -16.92 19.36
C THR A 132 2.15 -15.77 19.63
N LEU A 133 1.64 -14.53 19.78
CA LEU A 133 2.45 -13.32 19.98
C LEU A 133 3.30 -13.32 21.27
N THR A 134 3.01 -14.18 22.25
CA THR A 134 3.87 -14.36 23.45
C THR A 134 5.18 -15.09 23.16
N LEU A 135 5.25 -15.85 22.07
CA LEU A 135 6.42 -16.66 21.70
C LEU A 135 7.17 -16.09 20.50
N VAL A 136 6.62 -15.08 19.81
CA VAL A 136 7.25 -14.52 18.63
C VAL A 136 8.34 -13.52 19.03
N PRO A 137 9.57 -13.66 18.52
CA PRO A 137 10.69 -12.80 18.91
C PRO A 137 10.53 -11.35 18.44
N GLN A 138 9.76 -11.10 17.38
CA GLN A 138 9.58 -9.78 16.77
C GLN A 138 8.16 -9.58 16.23
N VAL A 139 7.68 -8.35 16.32
CA VAL A 139 6.40 -7.90 15.77
C VAL A 139 6.61 -6.72 14.84
N VAL A 140 5.72 -6.58 13.87
CA VAL A 140 5.62 -5.42 12.99
C VAL A 140 4.25 -4.77 13.17
N GLY A 141 4.18 -3.45 13.13
CA GLY A 141 2.94 -2.69 13.23
C GLY A 141 3.06 -1.30 12.62
N ALA A 142 1.97 -0.54 12.68
CA ALA A 142 1.93 0.86 12.28
C ALA A 142 1.30 1.71 13.40
N ALA A 143 1.86 2.88 13.67
CA ALA A 143 1.38 3.81 14.68
C ALA A 143 1.50 5.26 14.22
N CYS A 144 0.52 6.10 14.55
CA CYS A 144 0.60 7.54 14.32
C CYS A 144 1.20 8.23 15.57
N GLN A 145 2.50 8.05 15.78
CA GLN A 145 3.23 8.61 16.93
C GLN A 145 4.58 9.15 16.47
N ALA A 146 5.23 9.98 17.31
CA ALA A 146 6.59 10.41 17.05
C ALA A 146 7.56 9.22 17.03
N SER A 147 8.72 9.37 16.38
CA SER A 147 9.76 8.34 16.40
C SER A 147 10.32 8.17 17.81
N VAL A 148 10.04 7.03 18.43
CA VAL A 148 10.39 6.74 19.84
C VAL A 148 10.88 5.31 20.00
N GLY A 149 11.70 5.07 21.03
CA GLY A 149 12.23 3.73 21.33
C GLY A 149 11.19 2.77 21.92
N ILE A 150 10.05 3.28 22.39
CA ILE A 150 8.94 2.48 22.93
C ILE A 150 7.63 3.00 22.34
N VAL A 151 6.88 2.11 21.71
CA VAL A 151 5.55 2.41 21.16
C VAL A 151 4.50 1.64 21.94
N VAL A 152 3.40 2.31 22.28
CA VAL A 152 2.22 1.67 22.88
C VAL A 152 1.10 1.71 21.87
N VAL A 153 0.63 0.52 21.46
CA VAL A 153 -0.40 0.36 20.43
C VAL A 153 -1.42 -0.71 20.82
N PRO A 154 -2.65 -0.67 20.26
CA PRO A 154 -3.61 -1.75 20.45
C PRO A 154 -3.08 -3.06 19.88
N TYR A 155 -3.29 -4.18 20.57
CA TYR A 155 -2.74 -5.49 20.16
C TYR A 155 -3.16 -5.90 18.74
N GLN A 156 -4.35 -5.50 18.27
CA GLN A 156 -4.84 -5.80 16.93
C GLN A 156 -4.09 -5.08 15.80
N THR A 157 -3.22 -4.12 16.12
CA THR A 157 -2.45 -3.35 15.13
C THR A 157 -1.05 -3.90 14.88
N VAL A 158 -0.67 -4.95 15.61
CA VAL A 158 0.62 -5.62 15.45
C VAL A 158 0.42 -7.04 14.91
N VAL A 159 1.35 -7.47 14.07
CA VAL A 159 1.41 -8.83 13.54
C VAL A 159 2.80 -9.41 13.78
N SER A 160 2.86 -10.72 13.95
CA SER A 160 4.11 -11.46 14.11
C SER A 160 4.98 -11.32 12.85
N LEU A 161 6.26 -10.97 13.04
CA LEU A 161 7.21 -10.93 11.93
C LEU A 161 7.63 -12.37 11.55
N PRO A 162 7.51 -12.78 10.27
CA PRO A 162 7.98 -14.10 9.84
C PRO A 162 9.50 -14.22 9.94
N GLU A 163 10.01 -15.38 10.36
CA GLU A 163 11.46 -15.61 10.61
C GLU A 163 12.37 -15.32 9.41
N ARG A 164 11.84 -15.43 8.20
CA ARG A 164 12.60 -15.25 6.95
C ARG A 164 12.61 -13.82 6.43
N VAL A 165 11.92 -12.90 7.10
CA VAL A 165 11.81 -11.50 6.65
C VAL A 165 12.74 -10.64 7.48
N SER A 166 13.67 -9.95 6.81
CA SER A 166 14.58 -9.04 7.49
C SER A 166 13.81 -7.86 8.11
N PRO A 167 14.24 -7.33 9.27
CA PRO A 167 13.58 -6.19 9.88
C PRO A 167 13.50 -4.97 8.94
N GLU A 168 14.55 -4.70 8.17
CA GLU A 168 14.61 -3.56 7.27
C GLU A 168 13.52 -3.66 6.20
N TYR A 169 13.38 -4.84 5.59
CA TYR A 169 12.33 -5.08 4.61
C TYR A 169 10.94 -5.00 5.22
N ALA A 170 10.74 -5.61 6.40
CA ALA A 170 9.44 -5.60 7.05
C ALA A 170 9.02 -4.22 7.55
N THR A 171 9.94 -3.31 7.89
CA THR A 171 9.56 -1.93 8.26
C THR A 171 9.00 -1.13 7.09
N ALA A 172 9.37 -1.47 5.85
CA ALA A 172 8.84 -0.80 4.67
C ALA A 172 7.43 -1.30 4.30
N LEU A 173 7.07 -2.52 4.72
CA LEU A 173 5.83 -3.16 4.27
C LEU A 173 4.56 -2.47 4.75
N PRO A 174 4.34 -2.18 6.06
CA PRO A 174 3.05 -1.72 6.54
C PRO A 174 2.55 -0.46 5.85
N THR A 175 3.42 0.54 5.64
CA THR A 175 2.98 1.82 5.10
C THR A 175 2.63 1.72 3.61
N VAL A 176 3.47 1.03 2.82
CA VAL A 176 3.20 0.76 1.39
C VAL A 176 1.98 -0.16 1.22
N PHE A 177 1.88 -1.19 2.06
CA PHE A 177 0.82 -2.19 2.01
C PHE A 177 -0.53 -1.62 2.41
N LEU A 178 -0.58 -0.93 3.55
CA LEU A 178 -1.83 -0.52 4.16
C LEU A 178 -2.54 0.55 3.33
N ALA A 179 -1.81 1.54 2.82
CA ALA A 179 -2.40 2.59 1.98
C ALA A 179 -3.05 1.99 0.72
N SER A 180 -2.34 1.07 0.08
CA SER A 180 -2.77 0.41 -1.12
C SER A 180 -3.91 -0.59 -0.90
N TRP A 181 -3.88 -1.37 0.18
CA TRP A 181 -4.99 -2.26 0.58
C TRP A 181 -6.25 -1.47 0.91
N LEU A 182 -6.11 -0.39 1.69
CA LEU A 182 -7.22 0.50 2.01
C LEU A 182 -7.79 1.16 0.75
N GLY A 183 -6.92 1.62 -0.15
CA GLY A 183 -7.32 2.23 -1.40
C GLY A 183 -8.03 1.24 -2.31
N LEU A 184 -7.35 0.19 -2.75
CA LEU A 184 -7.84 -0.70 -3.81
C LEU A 184 -8.92 -1.66 -3.32
N ILE A 185 -8.78 -2.22 -2.12
CA ILE A 185 -9.65 -3.31 -1.64
C ILE A 185 -10.78 -2.76 -0.78
N ILE A 186 -10.48 -1.98 0.26
CA ILE A 186 -11.50 -1.54 1.23
C ILE A 186 -12.36 -0.40 0.69
N ARG A 187 -11.73 0.64 0.14
CA ARG A 187 -12.45 1.79 -0.43
C ARG A 187 -12.82 1.57 -1.88
N GLY A 188 -11.94 0.88 -2.60
CA GLY A 188 -12.09 0.66 -4.01
C GLY A 188 -13.07 -0.45 -4.33
N GLU A 189 -13.09 -1.51 -3.52
CA GLU A 189 -13.81 -2.74 -3.85
C GLU A 189 -13.41 -3.26 -5.24
N MET A 190 -12.11 -3.17 -5.58
CA MET A 190 -11.60 -3.51 -6.91
C MET A 190 -11.96 -4.96 -7.27
N ASP A 191 -12.73 -5.13 -8.35
CA ASP A 191 -13.11 -6.42 -8.89
C ASP A 191 -11.99 -6.98 -9.79
N PRO A 192 -11.79 -8.32 -9.86
CA PRO A 192 -10.79 -8.93 -10.76
C PRO A 192 -10.99 -8.62 -12.24
N SER A 193 -12.19 -8.24 -12.68
CA SER A 193 -12.45 -7.81 -14.06
C SER A 193 -11.99 -6.37 -14.35
N SER A 194 -11.61 -5.60 -13.33
CA SER A 194 -11.23 -4.19 -13.45
C SER A 194 -9.93 -3.97 -14.21
N VAL A 195 -9.80 -2.80 -14.84
CA VAL A 195 -8.53 -2.29 -15.37
C VAL A 195 -7.93 -1.34 -14.35
N LEU A 196 -6.72 -1.63 -13.90
CA LEU A 196 -6.01 -0.82 -12.92
C LEU A 196 -4.88 -0.03 -13.57
N LEU A 197 -4.85 1.29 -13.40
CA LEU A 197 -3.74 2.16 -13.74
C LEU A 197 -2.99 2.60 -12.48
N ILE A 198 -1.71 2.22 -12.39
CA ILE A 198 -0.79 2.66 -11.33
C ILE A 198 0.12 3.76 -11.87
N HIS A 199 0.08 4.93 -11.24
CA HIS A 199 1.03 5.99 -11.50
C HIS A 199 2.32 5.84 -10.72
N ASP A 200 3.44 6.19 -11.36
CA ASP A 200 4.80 6.05 -10.84
C ASP A 200 5.01 4.71 -10.11
N VAL A 201 4.94 3.63 -10.89
CA VAL A 201 5.04 2.26 -10.36
C VAL A 201 6.37 1.95 -9.66
N THR A 202 7.31 2.90 -9.73
CA THR A 202 8.69 2.79 -9.23
C THR A 202 8.94 3.62 -7.99
N SER A 203 7.92 4.34 -7.54
CA SER A 203 7.93 5.04 -6.27
C SER A 203 8.10 4.04 -5.12
N SER A 204 8.78 4.45 -4.05
CA SER A 204 8.92 3.66 -2.82
C SER A 204 7.58 3.36 -2.16
N GLY A 205 6.54 4.15 -2.46
CA GLY A 205 5.15 3.94 -2.02
C GLY A 205 4.30 3.07 -2.95
N CYS A 206 4.88 2.47 -4.00
CA CYS A 206 4.08 1.83 -5.04
C CYS A 206 3.43 0.50 -4.58
N PRO A 207 2.12 0.31 -4.86
CA PRO A 207 1.41 -0.96 -4.63
C PRO A 207 1.86 -2.15 -5.48
N TYR A 208 2.83 -2.03 -6.40
CA TYR A 208 3.01 -3.09 -7.39
C TYR A 208 3.34 -4.48 -6.82
N PRO A 209 4.27 -4.63 -5.85
CA PRO A 209 4.51 -5.92 -5.19
C PRO A 209 3.26 -6.42 -4.44
N LEU A 210 2.42 -5.48 -4.00
CA LEU A 210 1.16 -5.76 -3.32
C LEU A 210 0.16 -6.43 -4.25
N LEU A 211 0.01 -5.93 -5.48
CA LEU A 211 -0.98 -6.47 -6.40
C LEU A 211 -0.70 -7.94 -6.71
N LEU A 212 0.58 -8.27 -6.87
CA LEU A 212 1.01 -9.64 -7.07
C LEU A 212 0.76 -10.54 -5.84
N MET A 213 0.77 -9.98 -4.63
CA MET A 213 0.63 -10.73 -3.38
C MET A 213 -0.81 -10.80 -2.84
N ILE A 214 -1.61 -9.76 -3.06
CA ILE A 214 -2.90 -9.59 -2.40
C ILE A 214 -4.03 -10.24 -3.19
N THR A 215 -4.02 -10.10 -4.50
CA THR A 215 -5.13 -10.59 -5.29
C THR A 215 -4.83 -12.02 -5.70
N ASN A 216 -5.50 -12.98 -5.06
CA ASN A 216 -5.67 -14.32 -5.66
C ASN A 216 -6.32 -14.24 -7.06
N SER A 217 -6.88 -13.07 -7.41
CA SER A 217 -7.52 -12.75 -8.67
C SER A 217 -7.01 -11.38 -9.17
N PRO A 218 -5.87 -11.32 -9.89
CA PRO A 218 -5.33 -10.07 -10.42
C PRO A 218 -6.35 -9.34 -11.30
N PRO A 219 -6.23 -7.99 -11.44
CA PRO A 219 -7.07 -7.24 -12.37
C PRO A 219 -6.92 -7.80 -13.78
N SER A 220 -7.98 -7.65 -14.58
CA SER A 220 -8.01 -8.14 -15.97
C SER A 220 -6.91 -7.48 -16.81
N GLN A 221 -6.59 -6.23 -16.47
CA GLN A 221 -5.52 -5.47 -17.09
C GLN A 221 -4.84 -4.55 -16.08
N LEU A 222 -3.51 -4.54 -16.11
CA LEU A 222 -2.68 -3.65 -15.32
C LEU A 222 -1.92 -2.71 -16.24
N LEU A 223 -2.19 -1.41 -16.08
CA LEU A 223 -1.48 -0.32 -16.72
C LEU A 223 -0.59 0.36 -15.68
N ALA A 224 0.58 0.82 -16.10
CA ALA A 224 1.53 1.46 -15.22
C ALA A 224 2.26 2.61 -15.93
N THR A 225 2.48 3.71 -15.23
CA THR A 225 3.39 4.78 -15.69
C THR A 225 4.73 4.69 -14.96
N VAL A 226 5.80 5.03 -15.67
CA VAL A 226 7.17 5.00 -15.15
C VAL A 226 7.86 6.30 -15.54
N PRO A 227 8.54 7.01 -14.63
CA PRO A 227 9.10 8.32 -14.93
C PRO A 227 10.33 8.26 -15.85
N SER A 228 10.91 7.07 -16.11
CA SER A 228 12.01 6.90 -17.07
C SER A 228 12.13 5.47 -17.57
N SER A 229 12.70 5.31 -18.76
CA SER A 229 13.07 4.02 -19.35
C SER A 229 14.05 3.21 -18.50
N PHE A 230 14.98 3.88 -17.79
CA PHE A 230 15.87 3.23 -16.83
C PHE A 230 15.07 2.57 -15.71
N LYS A 231 14.16 3.31 -15.06
CA LYS A 231 13.31 2.74 -14.01
C LYS A 231 12.37 1.66 -14.55
N LEU A 232 11.96 1.74 -15.82
CA LEU A 232 11.16 0.70 -16.46
C LEU A 232 11.93 -0.61 -16.55
N SER A 233 13.21 -0.56 -16.96
CA SER A 233 14.06 -1.76 -17.03
C SER A 233 14.19 -2.44 -15.67
N VAL A 234 14.40 -1.67 -14.60
CA VAL A 234 14.47 -2.18 -13.23
C VAL A 234 13.15 -2.83 -12.80
N SER A 235 12.01 -2.24 -13.15
CA SER A 235 10.69 -2.76 -12.80
C SER A 235 10.33 -4.04 -13.52
N ILE A 236 10.64 -4.14 -14.82
CA ILE A 236 10.43 -5.36 -15.60
C ILE A 236 11.23 -6.51 -14.98
N THR A 237 12.51 -6.26 -14.65
CA THR A 237 13.39 -7.29 -14.06
C THR A 237 12.96 -7.68 -12.65
N ARG A 238 12.56 -6.73 -11.79
CA ARG A 238 12.25 -7.01 -10.38
C ARG A 238 10.84 -7.52 -10.15
N TYR A 239 9.89 -7.07 -10.94
CA TYR A 239 8.48 -7.28 -10.65
C TYR A 239 7.72 -8.00 -11.77
N TYR A 240 8.43 -8.53 -12.78
CA TYR A 240 7.82 -9.22 -13.91
C TYR A 240 6.71 -8.37 -14.58
N VAL A 241 6.91 -7.05 -14.66
CA VAL A 241 6.03 -6.19 -15.44
C VAL A 241 6.12 -6.66 -16.90
N PRO A 242 5.00 -7.06 -17.55
CA PRO A 242 5.04 -7.51 -18.93
C PRO A 242 5.66 -6.43 -19.81
N SER A 243 6.67 -6.78 -20.61
CA SER A 243 7.28 -5.83 -21.55
C SER A 243 6.20 -5.35 -22.53
N PRO A 244 6.15 -4.04 -22.86
CA PRO A 244 5.19 -3.50 -23.83
C PRO A 244 5.29 -4.18 -25.20
N THR A 245 6.45 -4.72 -25.59
CA THR A 245 6.65 -5.44 -26.86
C THR A 245 6.19 -6.90 -26.84
N THR A 246 5.97 -7.49 -25.66
CA THR A 246 5.49 -8.87 -25.50
C THR A 246 3.98 -8.96 -25.31
N TRP A 247 3.28 -7.83 -25.26
CA TRP A 247 1.84 -7.82 -25.16
C TRP A 247 1.22 -8.12 -26.53
N LYS A 248 0.97 -9.41 -26.78
CA LYS A 248 -0.05 -9.81 -27.76
C LYS A 248 -1.39 -9.85 -27.01
N PRO A 249 -2.41 -9.08 -27.42
CA PRO A 249 -3.75 -9.30 -26.88
C PRO A 249 -4.08 -10.77 -27.09
N LYS A 250 -4.27 -11.52 -26.00
CA LYS A 250 -4.89 -12.83 -26.12
C LYS A 250 -6.29 -12.56 -26.65
N ASN A 251 -6.51 -12.85 -27.92
CA ASN A 251 -7.85 -12.96 -28.48
C ASN A 251 -8.55 -14.09 -27.72
N TYR A 252 -9.23 -13.75 -26.62
CA TYR A 252 -10.20 -14.63 -26.03
C TYR A 252 -11.37 -14.70 -27.02
N ARG A 253 -11.35 -15.68 -27.94
CA ARG A 253 -12.59 -16.14 -28.56
C ARG A 253 -13.42 -16.73 -27.42
N LEU A 254 -14.53 -16.07 -27.12
CA LEU A 254 -15.59 -16.68 -26.33
C LEU A 254 -16.00 -17.99 -27.03
N PRO A 255 -16.19 -19.10 -26.30
CA PRO A 255 -16.55 -20.37 -26.89
C PRO A 255 -18.06 -20.38 -27.20
N TRP A 256 -18.56 -19.42 -27.98
CA TRP A 256 -19.88 -19.46 -28.62
C TRP A 256 -19.79 -18.62 -29.90
N GLY A 257 -19.62 -19.32 -31.02
CA GLY A 257 -19.39 -18.83 -32.37
C GLY A 257 -18.73 -19.94 -33.18
#